data_AF-H3C194-F1
#
_entry.id   AF-H3C194-F1
#
_cell.length_a   1.000
_cell.length_b   1.000
_cell.length_c   1.000
_cell.angle_alpha   90.00
_cell.angle_beta   90.00
_cell.angle_gamma   90.00
#
_symmetry.space_group_name_H-M   'P 1'
#
loop_
_entity.id
_entity.type
_entity.pdbx_description
1 polymer ?
#
loop_
_entity_poly.entity_id
_entity_poly.type
_entity_poly.pdbx_seq_one_letter_code
_entity_poly.pdbx_strand_id
1 'polypeptide(L)'
;GEYPWGFRIQFSKPIVVTEVDTNGAAEEAGLMVGDYLLAVNGTDVTSIPHSEAANLARLGPDLLTLTIGSDIARYPSSPRPACRGYLYKRTQSGLIKGWRKRWFVLTHDCCLCYYRHRRDEGKQRPLLAVRLEGAEVRADASLGKPFVFRCCPQAVSRVFFFCANSRQEMKRWLEAMEKAIRPVTQNHVWEDVTRHNCSLPPLAVKHPERLGLLHKLDTSRDAWVQHYCILKDGCLSFYSGIRATHAQAGSAATGF
;
A
#
# COMPACT_ATOMS: atom_id res chain seq x y z
N GLY A 1 3.97 -2.41 -30.61
CA GLY A 1 4.21 -3.86 -30.64
C GLY A 1 3.67 -4.46 -29.36
N GLU A 2 3.03 -5.62 -29.45
CA GLU A 2 2.60 -6.38 -28.27
C GLU A 2 3.83 -6.76 -27.43
N TYR A 3 3.78 -6.48 -26.13
CA TYR A 3 4.84 -6.85 -25.20
C TYR A 3 4.37 -8.10 -24.44
N PRO A 4 5.13 -9.22 -24.50
CA PRO A 4 4.64 -10.54 -24.06
C PRO A 4 4.34 -10.66 -22.56
N TRP A 5 4.75 -9.69 -21.75
CA TRP A 5 4.76 -9.81 -20.28
C TRP A 5 3.86 -8.79 -19.54
N GLY A 6 3.17 -7.92 -20.27
CA GLY A 6 2.16 -7.03 -19.66
C GLY A 6 2.68 -5.96 -18.70
N PHE A 7 3.87 -5.39 -18.95
CA PHE A 7 4.37 -4.23 -18.22
C PHE A 7 5.15 -3.29 -19.15
N ARG A 8 5.22 -2.00 -18.78
CA ARG A 8 5.96 -0.96 -19.50
C ARG A 8 7.02 -0.35 -18.59
N ILE A 9 8.14 0.06 -19.18
CA ILE A 9 9.22 0.79 -18.51
C ILE A 9 9.44 2.12 -19.26
N GLN A 10 9.69 3.20 -18.51
CA GLN A 10 10.06 4.51 -19.08
C GLN A 10 11.58 4.70 -19.22
N PHE A 11 11.97 5.58 -20.16
CA PHE A 11 13.35 6.01 -20.38
C PHE A 11 13.83 6.92 -19.24
N SER A 12 14.31 6.32 -18.16
CA SER A 12 15.13 6.97 -17.15
C SER A 12 16.15 5.98 -16.61
N LYS A 13 17.32 6.47 -16.20
CA LYS A 13 18.19 5.73 -15.26
C LYS A 13 17.81 6.23 -13.87
N PRO A 14 17.33 5.37 -12.94
CA PRO A 14 17.12 3.92 -13.03
C PRO A 14 15.88 3.52 -13.85
N ILE A 15 15.90 2.29 -14.36
CA ILE A 15 14.80 1.63 -15.10
C ILE A 15 13.63 1.41 -14.12
N VAL A 16 12.49 2.05 -14.38
CA VAL A 16 11.31 2.02 -13.49
C VAL A 16 10.16 1.25 -14.12
N VAL A 17 9.49 0.39 -13.34
CA VAL A 17 8.22 -0.23 -13.73
C VAL A 17 7.13 0.84 -13.75
N THR A 18 6.55 1.13 -14.90
CA THR A 18 5.52 2.19 -15.00
C THR A 18 4.11 1.67 -15.12
N GLU A 19 3.96 0.43 -15.60
CA GLU A 19 2.66 -0.23 -15.77
C GLU A 19 2.82 -1.69 -15.41
N VAL A 20 1.80 -2.28 -14.77
CA VAL A 20 1.69 -3.72 -14.53
C VAL A 20 0.26 -4.12 -14.85
N ASP A 21 0.11 -5.10 -15.73
CA ASP A 21 -1.18 -5.61 -16.17
C ASP A 21 -1.89 -6.33 -15.02
N THR A 22 -3.19 -6.03 -14.88
CA THR A 22 -4.02 -6.64 -13.86
C THR A 22 -4.26 -8.11 -14.18
N ASN A 23 -3.93 -8.99 -13.25
CA ASN A 23 -3.85 -10.45 -13.38
C ASN A 23 -2.78 -10.93 -14.38
N GLY A 24 -1.77 -10.11 -14.69
CA GLY A 24 -0.61 -10.55 -15.46
C GLY A 24 0.41 -11.29 -14.59
N ALA A 25 1.28 -12.10 -15.22
CA ALA A 25 2.33 -12.84 -14.51
C ALA A 25 3.22 -11.96 -13.64
N ALA A 26 3.47 -10.71 -14.07
CA ALA A 26 4.21 -9.72 -13.29
C ALA A 26 3.49 -9.30 -12.00
N GLU A 27 2.17 -9.07 -12.04
CA GLU A 27 1.38 -8.75 -10.84
C GLU A 27 1.33 -9.96 -9.88
N GLU A 28 1.21 -11.17 -10.43
CA GLU A 28 1.21 -12.42 -9.67
C GLU A 28 2.55 -12.66 -8.95
N ALA A 29 3.66 -12.35 -9.62
CA ALA A 29 5.01 -12.37 -9.04
C ALA A 29 5.25 -11.23 -8.03
N GLY A 30 4.30 -10.31 -7.86
CA GLY A 30 4.37 -9.23 -6.89
C GLY A 30 5.10 -7.97 -7.39
N LEU A 31 5.36 -7.87 -8.70
CA LEU A 31 5.92 -6.67 -9.32
C LEU A 31 4.89 -5.53 -9.25
N MET A 32 5.34 -4.34 -8.89
CA MET A 32 4.48 -3.17 -8.79
C MET A 32 5.00 -2.00 -9.60
N VAL A 33 4.07 -1.14 -10.01
CA VAL A 33 4.40 0.18 -10.56
C VAL A 33 5.23 0.98 -9.54
N GLY A 34 6.32 1.57 -10.03
CA GLY A 34 7.33 2.34 -9.33
C GLY A 34 8.53 1.51 -8.85
N ASP A 35 8.56 0.19 -9.06
CA ASP A 35 9.70 -0.62 -8.64
C ASP A 35 10.88 -0.33 -9.58
N TYR A 36 12.09 -0.24 -9.03
CA TYR A 36 13.30 -0.08 -9.82
C TYR A 36 13.85 -1.44 -10.20
N LEU A 37 14.28 -1.58 -11.45
CA LEU A 37 14.91 -2.81 -11.90
C LEU A 37 16.40 -2.76 -11.60
N LEU A 38 16.86 -3.66 -10.74
CA LEU A 38 18.28 -3.80 -10.38
C LEU A 38 18.96 -4.86 -11.25
N ALA A 39 18.30 -6.00 -11.48
CA ALA A 39 18.83 -7.06 -12.33
C ALA A 39 17.74 -7.81 -13.12
N VAL A 40 18.12 -8.32 -14.29
CA VAL A 40 17.30 -9.19 -15.15
C VAL A 40 18.07 -10.49 -15.35
N ASN A 41 17.48 -11.62 -14.96
CA ASN A 41 18.09 -12.96 -15.03
C ASN A 41 19.50 -13.02 -14.39
N GLY A 42 19.70 -12.27 -13.30
CA GLY A 42 20.98 -12.17 -12.59
C GLY A 42 21.98 -11.18 -13.18
N THR A 43 21.70 -10.59 -14.35
CA THR A 43 22.52 -9.53 -14.94
C THR A 43 22.10 -8.17 -14.39
N ASP A 44 23.03 -7.42 -13.82
CA ASP A 44 22.79 -6.05 -13.37
C ASP A 44 22.36 -5.15 -14.54
N VAL A 45 21.29 -4.38 -14.33
CA VAL A 45 20.72 -3.47 -15.34
C VAL A 45 20.66 -2.02 -14.87
N THR A 46 21.31 -1.70 -13.75
CA THR A 46 21.23 -0.37 -13.12
C THR A 46 21.86 0.73 -13.98
N SER A 47 22.84 0.37 -14.81
CA SER A 47 23.63 1.30 -15.63
C SER A 47 23.39 1.17 -17.14
N ILE A 48 22.62 0.18 -17.58
CA ILE A 48 22.41 -0.16 -19.00
C ILE A 48 21.16 0.52 -19.60
N PRO A 49 21.06 0.65 -20.93
CA PRO A 49 19.86 1.16 -21.60
C PRO A 49 18.65 0.25 -21.43
N HIS A 50 17.45 0.83 -21.39
CA HIS A 50 16.19 0.08 -21.33
C HIS A 50 16.04 -0.97 -22.45
N SER A 51 16.48 -0.65 -23.66
CA SER A 51 16.44 -1.57 -24.81
C SER A 51 17.25 -2.84 -24.56
N GLU A 52 18.38 -2.73 -23.87
CA GLU A 52 19.25 -3.85 -23.53
C GLU A 52 18.64 -4.70 -22.42
N ALA A 53 18.11 -4.08 -21.37
CA ALA A 53 17.35 -4.78 -20.32
C ALA A 53 16.12 -5.52 -20.89
N ALA A 54 15.42 -4.91 -21.85
CA ALA A 54 14.29 -5.54 -22.54
C ALA A 54 14.73 -6.73 -23.43
N ASN A 55 15.92 -6.66 -24.02
CA ASN A 55 16.49 -7.80 -24.75
C ASN A 55 16.86 -8.94 -23.80
N LEU A 56 17.48 -8.66 -22.65
CA LEU A 56 17.77 -9.66 -21.61
C LEU A 56 16.50 -10.34 -21.11
N ALA A 57 15.40 -9.60 -20.99
CA ALA A 57 14.10 -10.14 -20.59
C ALA A 57 13.42 -10.99 -21.67
N ARG A 58 13.73 -10.75 -22.96
CA ARG A 58 13.18 -11.51 -24.10
C ARG A 58 14.00 -12.75 -24.47
N LEU A 59 15.32 -12.64 -24.38
CA LEU A 59 16.27 -13.70 -24.74
C LEU A 59 16.57 -14.65 -23.58
N GLY A 60 16.04 -14.34 -22.40
CA GLY A 60 16.14 -15.19 -21.21
C GLY A 60 15.39 -16.51 -21.36
N PRO A 61 15.57 -17.43 -20.39
CA PRO A 61 14.83 -18.70 -20.35
C PRO A 61 13.32 -18.47 -20.16
N ASP A 62 12.52 -19.54 -20.28
CA ASP A 62 11.05 -19.51 -20.06
C ASP A 62 10.62 -18.87 -18.73
N LEU A 63 11.52 -18.83 -17.74
CA LEU A 63 11.33 -18.16 -16.45
C LEU A 63 12.15 -16.86 -16.35
N LEU A 64 11.46 -15.72 -16.40
CA LEU A 64 12.06 -14.40 -16.18
C LEU A 64 12.24 -14.12 -14.68
N THR A 65 13.48 -13.89 -14.23
CA THR A 65 13.80 -13.51 -12.84
C THR A 65 14.20 -12.05 -12.77
N LEU A 66 13.53 -11.25 -11.93
CA LEU A 66 13.84 -9.84 -11.73
C LEU A 66 14.30 -9.57 -10.30
N THR A 67 15.40 -8.83 -10.14
CA THR A 67 15.78 -8.25 -8.85
C THR A 67 15.33 -6.79 -8.84
N ILE A 68 14.53 -6.42 -7.86
CA ILE A 68 13.94 -5.08 -7.78
C ILE A 68 14.43 -4.30 -6.56
N GLY A 69 14.67 -3.02 -6.77
CA GLY A 69 14.86 -2.02 -5.72
C GLY A 69 13.51 -1.39 -5.44
N SER A 70 13.02 -1.53 -4.22
CA SER A 70 11.93 -0.67 -3.76
C SER A 70 12.52 0.72 -3.49
N ASP A 71 11.96 1.73 -4.13
CA ASP A 71 12.43 3.11 -4.06
C ASP A 71 12.71 3.60 -2.63
N ILE A 72 13.86 4.23 -2.44
CA ILE A 72 14.27 4.95 -1.22
C ILE A 72 13.36 6.17 -0.99
N ALA A 73 12.71 6.69 -2.05
CA ALA A 73 11.67 7.72 -1.98
C ALA A 73 10.24 7.16 -1.79
N ARG A 74 10.06 5.83 -1.78
CA ARG A 74 8.86 5.23 -1.17
C ARG A 74 9.13 5.02 0.31
N TYR A 75 8.83 6.08 1.05
CA TYR A 75 8.71 6.09 2.50
C TYR A 75 8.08 4.77 3.02
N PRO A 76 8.65 4.13 4.06
CA PRO A 76 8.03 2.99 4.74
C PRO A 76 6.69 3.32 5.45
N SER A 77 6.16 4.55 5.32
CA SER A 77 5.00 5.06 6.06
C SER A 77 3.62 4.79 5.46
N SER A 78 3.52 4.17 4.28
CA SER A 78 2.28 3.46 3.93
C SER A 78 2.60 1.98 3.94
N PRO A 79 2.41 1.27 5.07
CA PRO A 79 2.53 -0.16 5.08
C PRO A 79 1.66 -0.71 3.94
N ARG A 80 2.29 -1.55 3.09
CA ARG A 80 1.66 -2.08 1.88
C ARG A 80 0.28 -2.62 2.25
N PRO A 81 -0.79 -2.29 1.50
CA PRO A 81 -2.08 -2.93 1.75
C PRO A 81 -1.90 -4.43 1.65
N ALA A 82 -2.38 -5.16 2.66
CA ALA A 82 -2.23 -6.61 2.77
C ALA A 82 -2.83 -7.33 1.55
N CYS A 83 -3.82 -6.73 0.89
CA CYS A 83 -4.36 -7.19 -0.39
C CYS A 83 -5.06 -6.03 -1.14
N ARG A 84 -5.05 -6.06 -2.47
CA ARG A 84 -5.83 -5.14 -3.31
C ARG A 84 -6.16 -5.81 -4.63
N GLY A 85 -7.25 -5.39 -5.27
CA GLY A 85 -7.71 -6.02 -6.49
C GLY A 85 -9.17 -5.76 -6.79
N TYR A 86 -9.63 -6.20 -7.97
CA TYR A 86 -11.04 -6.14 -8.32
C TYR A 86 -11.79 -7.34 -7.78
N LEU A 87 -12.86 -7.09 -7.02
CA LEU A 87 -13.84 -8.11 -6.64
C LEU A 87 -15.23 -7.71 -7.12
N TYR A 88 -16.07 -8.71 -7.38
CA TYR A 88 -17.49 -8.50 -7.57
C TYR A 88 -18.18 -8.59 -6.21
N LYS A 89 -18.84 -7.50 -5.77
CA LYS A 89 -19.66 -7.53 -4.56
C LYS A 89 -21.15 -7.62 -4.87
N ARG A 90 -21.86 -8.48 -4.17
CA ARG A 90 -23.33 -8.56 -4.26
C ARG A 90 -23.98 -7.25 -3.83
N THR A 91 -24.98 -6.78 -4.56
CA THR A 91 -25.82 -5.65 -4.14
C THR A 91 -26.80 -6.11 -3.07
N GLN A 92 -27.09 -5.23 -2.13
CA GLN A 92 -28.12 -5.47 -1.10
C GLN A 92 -29.24 -4.41 -1.13
N SER A 93 -29.16 -3.39 -2.00
CA SER A 93 -30.29 -2.50 -2.24
C SER A 93 -31.36 -3.23 -3.08
N GLY A 94 -32.63 -2.95 -2.81
CA GLY A 94 -33.80 -3.70 -3.27
C GLY A 94 -33.99 -3.89 -4.79
N LEU A 95 -35.00 -4.73 -5.09
CA LEU A 95 -35.50 -5.25 -6.37
C LEU A 95 -34.51 -6.02 -7.27
N ILE A 96 -33.22 -5.65 -7.33
CA ILE A 96 -32.24 -6.35 -8.18
C ILE A 96 -31.02 -6.78 -7.35
N LYS A 97 -30.97 -8.08 -7.03
CA LYS A 97 -29.80 -8.74 -6.45
C LYS A 97 -28.80 -9.05 -7.57
N GLY A 98 -27.85 -8.14 -7.80
CA GLY A 98 -26.81 -8.26 -8.82
C GLY A 98 -25.40 -8.22 -8.26
N TRP A 99 -24.40 -8.38 -9.12
CA TRP A 99 -22.98 -8.33 -8.78
C TRP A 99 -22.35 -7.06 -9.37
N ARG A 100 -21.56 -6.32 -8.58
CA ARG A 100 -20.88 -5.10 -9.05
C ARG A 100 -19.37 -5.22 -8.85
N LYS A 101 -18.61 -5.09 -9.93
CA LYS A 101 -17.13 -5.02 -9.90
C LYS A 101 -16.70 -3.74 -9.20
N ARG A 102 -15.83 -3.83 -8.20
CA ARG A 102 -15.28 -2.71 -7.44
C ARG A 102 -13.81 -2.96 -7.15
N TRP A 103 -13.05 -1.88 -7.02
CA TRP A 103 -11.66 -1.95 -6.59
C TRP A 103 -11.62 -2.01 -5.07
N PHE A 104 -11.15 -3.11 -4.51
CA PHE A 104 -11.02 -3.32 -3.07
C PHE A 104 -9.57 -3.18 -2.64
N VAL A 105 -9.40 -2.64 -1.43
CA VAL A 105 -8.11 -2.50 -0.78
C VAL A 105 -8.28 -2.93 0.67
N LEU A 106 -7.54 -3.95 1.10
CA LEU A 106 -7.37 -4.32 2.49
C LEU A 106 -6.12 -3.61 2.99
N THR A 107 -6.31 -2.57 3.79
CA THR A 107 -5.24 -1.74 4.33
C THR A 107 -4.58 -2.44 5.54
N HIS A 108 -3.41 -1.95 5.93
CA HIS A 108 -2.60 -2.55 6.99
C HIS A 108 -3.23 -2.44 8.38
N ASP A 109 -4.04 -1.42 8.61
CA ASP A 109 -4.84 -1.20 9.82
C ASP A 109 -6.08 -2.11 9.90
N CYS A 110 -6.09 -3.18 9.08
CA CYS A 110 -7.14 -4.20 8.98
C CYS A 110 -8.49 -3.65 8.48
N CYS A 111 -8.48 -2.53 7.75
CA CYS A 111 -9.67 -1.95 7.15
C CYS A 111 -9.86 -2.44 5.70
N LEU A 112 -11.07 -2.90 5.38
CA LEU A 112 -11.49 -3.19 4.02
C LEU A 112 -12.18 -1.97 3.42
N CYS A 113 -11.55 -1.40 2.40
CA CYS A 113 -12.05 -0.26 1.64
C CYS A 113 -12.43 -0.67 0.23
N TYR A 114 -13.41 0.02 -0.38
CA TYR A 114 -13.60 -0.11 -1.83
C TYR A 114 -14.00 1.16 -2.56
N TYR A 115 -13.64 1.21 -3.83
CA TYR A 115 -13.82 2.33 -4.76
C TYR A 115 -14.53 1.89 -6.03
N ARG A 116 -14.97 2.84 -6.87
CA ARG A 116 -15.54 2.51 -8.18
C ARG A 116 -14.46 1.89 -9.07
N HIS A 117 -13.29 2.52 -9.12
CA HIS A 117 -12.16 2.12 -9.95
C HIS A 117 -10.83 2.22 -9.20
N ARG A 118 -9.81 1.52 -9.70
CA ARG A 118 -8.43 1.60 -9.17
C ARG A 118 -7.90 3.03 -9.08
N ARG A 119 -8.16 3.86 -10.09
CA ARG A 119 -7.67 5.25 -10.17
C ARG A 119 -8.20 6.18 -9.06
N ASP A 120 -9.26 5.75 -8.37
CA ASP A 120 -9.91 6.54 -7.33
C ASP A 120 -9.22 6.34 -5.97
N GLU A 121 -8.42 5.28 -5.80
CA GLU A 121 -7.62 5.01 -4.61
C GLU A 121 -6.64 6.17 -4.37
N GLY A 122 -6.68 6.75 -3.16
CA GLY A 122 -5.86 7.92 -2.79
C GLY A 122 -6.32 9.26 -3.37
N LYS A 123 -7.27 9.27 -4.32
CA LYS A 123 -7.82 10.51 -4.91
C LYS A 123 -9.22 10.85 -4.41
N GLN A 124 -9.97 9.85 -4.00
CA GLN A 124 -11.37 9.98 -3.60
C GLN A 124 -11.59 9.28 -2.27
N ARG A 125 -12.67 9.66 -1.57
CA ARG A 125 -13.12 8.91 -0.38
C ARG A 125 -13.63 7.53 -0.81
N PRO A 126 -13.33 6.46 -0.05
CA PRO A 126 -13.86 5.14 -0.35
C PRO A 126 -15.39 5.13 -0.24
N LEU A 127 -16.04 4.32 -1.08
CA LEU A 127 -17.49 4.11 -1.02
C LEU A 127 -17.91 3.37 0.26
N LEU A 128 -16.98 2.65 0.86
CA LEU A 128 -17.11 1.99 2.16
C LEU A 128 -15.71 1.76 2.71
N ALA A 129 -15.56 1.95 4.02
CA ALA A 129 -14.43 1.51 4.81
C ALA A 129 -14.99 0.76 6.03
N VAL A 130 -14.51 -0.46 6.29
CA VAL A 130 -14.96 -1.26 7.42
C VAL A 130 -13.79 -2.00 8.05
N ARG A 131 -13.68 -1.95 9.38
CA ARG A 131 -12.67 -2.72 10.12
C ARG A 131 -13.05 -4.19 10.16
N LEU A 132 -12.10 -5.07 9.89
CA LEU A 132 -12.31 -6.51 9.84
C LEU A 132 -11.97 -7.25 11.13
N GLU A 133 -11.40 -6.58 12.14
CA GLU A 133 -11.09 -7.22 13.42
C GLU A 133 -12.33 -7.91 14.01
N GLY A 134 -12.17 -9.18 14.40
CA GLY A 134 -13.26 -10.03 14.89
C GLY A 134 -14.28 -10.47 13.83
N ALA A 135 -14.15 -10.03 12.58
CA ALA A 135 -15.06 -10.41 11.51
C ALA A 135 -15.01 -11.91 11.21
N GLU A 136 -16.09 -12.44 10.69
CA GLU A 136 -16.11 -13.78 10.12
C GLU A 136 -15.84 -13.71 8.62
N VAL A 137 -14.84 -14.44 8.13
CA VAL A 137 -14.52 -14.54 6.70
C VAL A 137 -14.39 -16.00 6.28
N ARG A 138 -15.10 -16.41 5.23
CA ARG A 138 -15.04 -17.79 4.71
C ARG A 138 -15.53 -17.94 3.28
N ALA A 139 -15.08 -19.00 2.62
CA ALA A 139 -15.65 -19.47 1.36
C ALA A 139 -17.16 -19.72 1.48
N ASP A 140 -17.92 -19.46 0.42
CA ASP A 140 -19.36 -19.64 0.41
C ASP A 140 -19.85 -20.12 -0.96
N ALA A 141 -20.31 -21.37 -1.02
CA ALA A 141 -20.85 -21.99 -2.24
C ALA A 141 -22.38 -21.86 -2.36
N SER A 142 -23.07 -21.24 -1.39
CA SER A 142 -24.55 -21.21 -1.31
C SER A 142 -25.21 -20.47 -2.47
N LEU A 143 -24.47 -19.62 -3.18
CA LEU A 143 -25.00 -18.80 -4.26
C LEU A 143 -24.82 -19.43 -5.66
N GLY A 144 -24.33 -20.67 -5.75
CA GLY A 144 -24.16 -21.39 -7.01
C GLY A 144 -23.20 -20.75 -8.00
N LYS A 145 -22.37 -19.79 -7.55
CA LYS A 145 -21.37 -19.08 -8.34
C LYS A 145 -19.97 -19.47 -7.85
N PRO A 146 -19.01 -19.78 -8.74
CA PRO A 146 -17.66 -20.13 -8.34
C PRO A 146 -16.95 -18.93 -7.71
N PHE A 147 -15.92 -19.23 -6.91
CA PHE A 147 -15.02 -18.25 -6.31
C PHE A 147 -15.69 -17.23 -5.38
N VAL A 148 -16.81 -17.63 -4.76
CA VAL A 148 -17.56 -16.80 -3.82
C VAL A 148 -17.08 -17.01 -2.40
N PHE A 149 -16.95 -15.91 -1.67
CA PHE A 149 -16.69 -15.89 -0.25
C PHE A 149 -17.54 -14.81 0.41
N ARG A 150 -17.71 -14.92 1.73
CA ARG A 150 -18.44 -13.94 2.52
C ARG A 150 -17.60 -13.37 3.65
N CYS A 151 -17.94 -12.15 4.03
CA CYS A 151 -17.38 -11.44 5.16
C CYS A 151 -18.52 -10.87 6.00
N CYS A 152 -18.49 -11.11 7.30
CA CYS A 152 -19.42 -10.55 8.28
C CYS A 152 -18.63 -9.77 9.32
N PRO A 153 -18.38 -8.45 9.11
CA PRO A 153 -17.69 -7.62 10.08
C PRO A 153 -18.54 -7.44 11.35
N GLN A 154 -17.94 -7.43 12.54
CA GLN A 154 -18.70 -7.25 13.78
C GLN A 154 -19.31 -5.85 13.89
N ALA A 155 -18.57 -4.83 13.44
CA ALA A 155 -18.98 -3.43 13.52
C ALA A 155 -20.20 -3.10 12.65
N VAL A 156 -20.57 -3.96 11.70
CA VAL A 156 -21.73 -3.77 10.83
C VAL A 156 -22.52 -5.06 10.75
N SER A 157 -23.80 -5.04 11.16
CA SER A 157 -24.73 -6.17 11.05
C SER A 157 -25.13 -6.44 9.57
N ARG A 158 -24.13 -6.72 8.73
CA ARG A 158 -24.26 -6.84 7.28
C ARG A 158 -23.28 -7.89 6.76
N VAL A 159 -23.82 -8.91 6.10
CA VAL A 159 -23.03 -9.95 5.43
C VAL A 159 -22.67 -9.52 4.00
N PHE A 160 -21.40 -9.28 3.74
CA PHE A 160 -20.90 -9.02 2.40
C PHE A 160 -20.63 -10.33 1.67
N PHE A 161 -21.09 -10.43 0.43
CA PHE A 161 -20.74 -11.52 -0.49
C PHE A 161 -19.86 -10.96 -1.60
N PHE A 162 -18.72 -11.62 -1.80
CA PHE A 162 -17.72 -11.30 -2.80
C PHE A 162 -17.54 -12.48 -3.76
N CYS A 163 -17.19 -12.18 -5.00
CA CYS A 163 -16.82 -13.15 -6.01
C CYS A 163 -15.52 -12.67 -6.66
N ALA A 164 -14.49 -13.52 -6.59
CA ALA A 164 -13.24 -13.31 -7.32
C ALA A 164 -13.38 -13.77 -8.78
N ASN A 165 -12.41 -13.42 -9.62
CA ASN A 165 -12.30 -13.88 -11.01
C ASN A 165 -11.64 -15.26 -11.14
N SER A 166 -10.91 -15.71 -10.13
CA SER A 166 -10.21 -17.00 -10.10
C SER A 166 -10.20 -17.61 -8.68
N ARG A 167 -9.88 -18.91 -8.60
CA ARG A 167 -9.68 -19.61 -7.33
C ARG A 167 -8.48 -19.04 -6.57
N GLN A 168 -7.44 -18.65 -7.30
CA GLN A 168 -6.21 -18.08 -6.77
C GLN A 168 -6.50 -16.72 -6.12
N GLU A 169 -7.26 -15.84 -6.78
CA GLU A 169 -7.64 -14.55 -6.21
C GLU A 169 -8.53 -14.71 -4.98
N MET A 170 -9.51 -15.62 -5.01
CA MET A 170 -10.30 -15.94 -3.82
C MET A 170 -9.42 -16.39 -2.66
N LYS A 171 -8.46 -17.29 -2.92
CA LYS A 171 -7.51 -17.78 -1.90
C LYS A 171 -6.66 -16.63 -1.34
N ARG A 172 -6.11 -15.78 -2.20
CA ARG A 172 -5.30 -14.60 -1.83
C ARG A 172 -6.09 -13.65 -0.92
N TRP A 173 -7.34 -13.37 -1.26
CA TRP A 173 -8.22 -12.52 -0.46
C TRP A 173 -8.58 -13.14 0.89
N LEU A 174 -8.92 -14.44 0.91
CA LEU A 174 -9.22 -15.16 2.15
C LEU A 174 -8.02 -15.16 3.10
N GLU A 175 -6.83 -15.49 2.62
CA GLU A 175 -5.60 -15.51 3.43
C GLU A 175 -5.26 -14.15 4.02
N ALA A 176 -5.42 -13.08 3.23
CA ALA A 176 -5.14 -11.72 3.69
C ALA A 176 -6.19 -11.25 4.71
N MET A 177 -7.47 -11.53 4.45
CA MET A 177 -8.55 -11.19 5.38
C MET A 177 -8.46 -11.99 6.68
N GLU A 178 -8.10 -13.27 6.63
CA GLU A 178 -7.97 -14.10 7.83
C GLU A 178 -6.84 -13.64 8.76
N LYS A 179 -5.80 -12.98 8.22
CA LYS A 179 -4.83 -12.26 9.03
C LYS A 179 -5.43 -10.99 9.65
N ALA A 180 -6.23 -10.25 8.88
CA ALA A 180 -6.84 -9.00 9.31
C ALA A 180 -8.00 -9.14 10.32
N ILE A 181 -8.64 -10.31 10.41
CA ILE A 181 -9.70 -10.55 11.40
C ILE A 181 -9.17 -10.86 12.79
N ARG A 182 -7.90 -11.25 12.90
CA ARG A 182 -7.29 -11.57 14.19
C ARG A 182 -7.09 -10.27 14.97
N PRO A 183 -7.34 -10.26 16.28
CA PRO A 183 -6.97 -9.13 17.13
C PRO A 183 -5.50 -8.82 16.90
N VAL A 184 -5.20 -7.55 16.65
CA VAL A 184 -3.83 -7.11 16.44
C VAL A 184 -3.12 -7.24 17.79
N THR A 185 -2.50 -8.39 18.07
CA THR A 185 -1.63 -8.59 19.26
C THR A 185 -0.24 -8.00 19.05
N GLN A 186 -0.03 -7.30 17.94
CA GLN A 186 1.19 -6.56 17.66
C GLN A 186 0.82 -5.09 17.50
N ASN A 187 0.94 -4.31 18.59
CA ASN A 187 1.30 -2.91 18.45
C ASN A 187 2.42 -2.86 17.43
N HIS A 188 2.20 -2.18 16.30
CA HIS A 188 3.25 -1.98 15.33
C HIS A 188 4.45 -1.44 16.10
N VAL A 189 5.57 -2.18 16.09
CA VAL A 189 6.86 -1.74 16.67
C VAL A 189 7.16 -0.30 16.26
N TRP A 190 6.67 0.13 15.09
CA TRP A 190 6.77 1.47 14.57
C TRP A 190 5.85 2.53 15.20
N GLU A 191 4.61 2.20 15.58
CA GLU A 191 3.75 3.14 16.32
C GLU A 191 4.32 3.41 17.70
N ASP A 192 4.86 2.38 18.37
CA ASP A 192 5.51 2.53 19.66
C ASP A 192 6.85 3.28 19.54
N VAL A 193 7.65 3.02 18.50
CA VAL A 193 8.90 3.76 18.22
C VAL A 193 8.64 5.21 17.83
N THR A 194 7.65 5.50 16.98
CA THR A 194 7.30 6.87 16.58
C THR A 194 6.69 7.62 17.75
N ARG A 195 5.78 6.99 18.50
CA ARG A 195 5.19 7.58 19.72
C ARG A 195 6.24 7.81 20.81
N HIS A 196 7.21 6.91 20.96
CA HIS A 196 8.35 7.10 21.85
C HIS A 196 9.28 8.22 21.36
N ASN A 197 9.65 8.26 20.08
CA ASN A 197 10.51 9.30 19.52
C ASN A 197 9.86 10.69 19.60
N CYS A 198 8.54 10.79 19.39
CA CYS A 198 7.79 12.03 19.53
C CYS A 198 7.64 12.49 20.99
N SER A 199 7.82 11.61 21.98
CA SER A 199 7.81 11.97 23.40
C SER A 199 9.19 12.37 23.94
N LEU A 200 10.24 12.29 23.11
CA LEU A 200 11.59 12.73 23.48
C LEU A 200 11.77 14.25 23.21
N PRO A 201 12.54 14.96 24.04
CA PRO A 201 13.00 16.31 23.72
C PRO A 201 14.01 16.29 22.55
N PRO A 202 14.16 17.39 21.79
CA PRO A 202 15.09 17.48 20.66
C PRO A 202 16.51 17.01 20.98
N LEU A 203 16.99 17.33 22.18
CA LEU A 203 18.35 17.04 22.63
C LEU A 203 18.57 15.57 23.03
N ALA A 204 17.49 14.81 23.26
CA ALA A 204 17.57 13.38 23.58
C ALA A 204 17.58 12.48 22.33
N VAL A 205 17.31 13.04 21.15
CA VAL A 205 17.33 12.29 19.90
C VAL A 205 18.77 12.01 19.47
N LYS A 206 19.23 10.78 19.69
CA LYS A 206 20.58 10.33 19.29
C LYS A 206 20.66 10.08 17.78
N HIS A 207 21.76 10.51 17.16
CA HIS A 207 22.12 10.32 15.75
C HIS A 207 21.01 10.75 14.75
N PRO A 208 20.56 12.01 14.76
CA PRO A 208 19.63 12.51 13.76
C PRO A 208 20.31 12.58 12.38
N GLU A 209 19.57 12.25 11.32
CA GLU A 209 20.04 12.36 9.94
C GLU A 209 20.21 13.83 9.55
N ARG A 210 19.23 14.68 9.91
CA ARG A 210 19.24 16.13 9.68
C ARG A 210 18.52 16.88 10.80
N LEU A 211 18.98 18.09 11.07
CA LEU A 211 18.41 19.05 12.02
C LEU A 211 18.30 20.41 11.34
N GLY A 212 17.22 21.16 11.60
CA GLY A 212 17.08 22.49 11.03
C GLY A 212 15.80 23.22 11.43
N LEU A 213 15.72 24.49 11.04
CA LEU A 213 14.52 25.30 11.23
C LEU A 213 13.69 25.28 9.94
N LEU A 214 12.43 24.86 10.03
CA LEU A 214 11.49 24.90 8.90
C LEU A 214 10.29 25.78 9.24
N HIS A 215 9.80 26.52 8.25
CA HIS A 215 8.55 27.25 8.37
C HIS A 215 7.41 26.38 7.84
N LYS A 216 6.37 26.21 8.64
CA LYS A 216 5.15 25.50 8.28
C LYS A 216 3.98 26.48 8.35
N LEU A 217 3.14 26.50 7.32
CA LEU A 217 1.90 27.26 7.35
C LEU A 217 0.94 26.65 8.37
N ASP A 218 0.58 27.42 9.39
CA ASP A 218 -0.49 27.10 10.33
C ASP A 218 -1.82 27.49 9.68
N THR A 219 -2.56 26.49 9.18
CA THR A 219 -3.83 26.67 8.49
C THR A 219 -4.95 27.20 9.39
N SER A 220 -4.80 27.13 10.72
CA SER A 220 -5.77 27.68 11.67
C SER A 220 -5.57 29.17 11.93
N ARG A 221 -4.35 29.67 11.71
CA ARG A 221 -3.94 31.05 11.98
C ARG A 221 -3.56 31.83 10.71
N ASP A 222 -3.59 31.15 9.55
CA ASP A 222 -3.12 31.65 8.25
C ASP A 222 -1.74 32.34 8.34
N ALA A 223 -0.83 31.73 9.09
CA ALA A 223 0.46 32.31 9.42
C ALA A 223 1.59 31.28 9.27
N TRP A 224 2.74 31.72 8.78
CA TRP A 224 3.95 30.90 8.71
C TRP A 224 4.62 30.84 10.08
N VAL A 225 4.69 29.64 10.66
CA VAL A 225 5.28 29.41 11.98
C VAL A 225 6.57 28.61 11.84
N GLN A 226 7.65 29.12 12.41
CA GLN A 226 8.95 28.47 12.44
C GLN A 226 8.98 27.36 13.50
N HIS A 227 9.50 26.19 13.13
CA HIS A 227 9.65 25.04 14.01
C HIS A 227 11.08 24.54 13.97
N TYR A 228 11.53 23.98 15.09
CA TYR A 228 12.75 23.18 15.13
C TYR A 228 12.41 21.76 14.69
N CYS A 229 13.10 21.27 13.67
CA CYS A 229 12.77 20.02 13.01
C CYS A 229 13.91 19.02 13.11
N ILE A 230 13.56 17.76 13.35
CA ILE A 230 14.48 16.64 13.39
C ILE A 230 14.03 15.58 12.40
N LEU A 231 14.92 15.21 11.48
CA LEU A 231 14.76 14.03 10.62
C LEU A 231 15.57 12.89 11.20
N LYS A 232 14.91 11.79 11.53
CA LYS A 232 15.56 10.57 12.01
C LYS A 232 14.74 9.35 11.60
N ASP A 233 15.41 8.33 11.08
CA ASP A 233 14.80 7.08 10.62
C ASP A 233 13.68 7.34 9.60
N GLY A 234 13.90 8.34 8.74
CA GLY A 234 12.89 8.83 7.83
C GLY A 234 11.62 9.33 8.52
N CYS A 235 11.69 9.93 9.72
CA CYS A 235 10.56 10.63 10.34
C CYS A 235 10.91 12.08 10.60
N LEU A 236 10.12 13.00 10.07
CA LEU A 236 10.26 14.44 10.36
C LEU A 236 9.40 14.82 11.57
N SER A 237 10.07 15.15 12.68
CA SER A 237 9.43 15.61 13.92
C SER A 237 9.52 17.13 14.02
N PHE A 238 8.42 17.79 14.42
CA PHE A 238 8.36 19.25 14.58
C PHE A 238 8.25 19.60 16.06
N TYR A 239 9.07 20.55 16.48
CA TYR A 239 9.14 21.07 17.84
C TYR A 239 8.90 22.57 17.80
N SER A 240 8.23 23.10 18.84
CA SER A 240 8.07 24.54 19.02
C SER A 240 9.42 25.27 19.20
N GLY A 241 10.49 24.54 19.52
CA GLY A 241 11.85 25.04 19.57
C GLY A 241 12.82 23.99 20.12
N ILE A 242 14.12 24.30 20.16
CA ILE A 242 15.16 23.37 20.63
C ILE A 242 15.00 22.96 22.12
N ARG A 243 14.29 23.76 22.91
CA ARG A 243 13.98 23.50 24.33
C ARG A 243 12.64 22.79 24.55
N ALA A 244 11.95 22.39 23.50
CA ALA A 244 10.69 21.65 23.62
C ALA A 244 10.92 20.30 24.33
N THR A 245 9.91 19.83 25.07
CA THR A 245 10.00 18.55 25.79
C THR A 245 9.43 17.37 25.00
N HIS A 246 8.71 17.66 23.92
CA HIS A 246 8.05 16.69 23.04
C HIS A 246 7.78 17.32 21.67
N ALA A 247 7.60 16.49 20.66
CA ALA A 247 7.18 16.91 19.33
C ALA A 247 5.67 17.23 19.32
N GLN A 248 5.23 18.11 18.42
CA GLN A 248 3.81 18.44 18.29
C GLN A 248 3.00 17.25 17.75
N ALA A 249 1.84 16.98 18.38
CA ALA A 249 0.97 15.88 18.00
C ALA A 249 0.31 16.17 16.63
N GLY A 250 0.37 15.19 15.72
CA GLY A 250 -0.25 15.28 14.38
C GLY A 250 0.66 15.87 13.29
N SER A 251 1.95 16.05 13.55
CA SER A 251 2.89 16.64 12.58
C SER A 251 4.06 15.73 12.21
N ALA A 252 3.96 14.40 12.32
CA ALA A 252 4.84 13.57 11.51
C ALA A 252 4.46 13.85 10.04
N ALA A 253 5.13 14.82 9.42
CA ALA A 253 5.04 14.99 7.99
C ALA A 253 5.81 13.80 7.40
N THR A 254 5.11 12.69 7.25
CA THR A 254 5.57 11.61 6.39
C THR A 254 5.42 12.11 4.97
N GLY A 255 6.47 12.69 4.42
CA GLY A 255 6.48 13.11 3.02
C GLY A 255 7.62 14.05 2.69
N PHE A 256 8.47 13.60 1.77
CA PHE A 256 8.86 14.30 0.55
C PHE A 256 9.17 13.24 -0.51
#